data_AF-C5ZYM0-F1
#
_entry.id   AF-C5ZYM0-F1
#
_cell.length_a   1.000
_cell.length_b   1.000
_cell.length_c   1.000
_cell.angle_alpha   90.00
_cell.angle_beta   90.00
_cell.angle_gamma   90.00
#
_symmetry.space_group_name_H-M   'P 1'
#
loop_
_entity.id
_entity.type
_entity.pdbx_description
1 polymer ?
#
loop_
_entity_poly.entity_id
_entity_poly.type
_entity_poly.pdbx_seq_one_letter_code
_entity_poly.pdbx_strand_id
1 'polypeptide(L)'
;MQFFSNKAMVFYPLVIKEYDEENLYDFLEDKICKILNLRRDCEYFLRYFYDKDCFYCLLINKEVLLQDIKDSREFLTHPAFLAYGLVNQERQFILMLHFCEKLEITLVGYFRGQITFLQSFNDLQDSLEKSQEIFHNYPSANFYFWDTQGQTQEESLGALIKWEILSPKLEELTLEESWNFNPLEKPIPFWKQKIGIILLSGVAGVICGLLYPLFLSILVFFESKNHENLKAQIGNQNKTLQAQMQNYTMLQKESVALQEKYEILKQSFRDNEQFLQKFLHTHPRITQFFDKINPLLELQRIKIAYFYSKQDVFEILFVGANVMEFLEQLEKNHSVSLESLEEIGGFYFVRVKV
;
A
#
# COMPACT_ATOMS: atom_id res chain seq x y z
N MET A 1 7.45 -35.37 35.43
CA MET A 1 8.73 -34.66 35.64
C MET A 1 9.79 -35.71 35.84
N GLN A 2 10.99 -35.52 35.30
CA GLN A 2 12.11 -36.41 35.56
C GLN A 2 13.11 -35.68 36.44
N PHE A 3 13.62 -36.39 37.44
CA PHE A 3 14.58 -35.85 38.39
C PHE A 3 15.92 -36.55 38.19
N PHE A 4 16.99 -35.79 38.32
CA PHE A 4 18.34 -36.33 38.21
C PHE A 4 18.92 -36.59 39.60
N SER A 5 19.85 -37.54 39.70
CA SER A 5 20.49 -37.91 40.97
C SER A 5 21.40 -36.80 41.50
N ASN A 6 21.54 -36.75 42.83
CA ASN A 6 22.56 -35.93 43.51
C ASN A 6 23.97 -36.12 42.96
N LYS A 7 24.29 -37.28 42.38
CA LYS A 7 25.60 -37.56 41.76
C LYS A 7 25.97 -36.58 40.65
N ALA A 8 24.98 -35.98 39.99
CA ALA A 8 25.23 -35.00 38.94
C ALA A 8 25.57 -33.60 39.51
N MET A 9 25.31 -33.35 40.80
CA MET A 9 25.51 -32.05 41.44
C MET A 9 26.80 -32.01 42.27
N VAL A 10 27.50 -30.89 42.17
CA VAL A 10 28.61 -30.54 43.04
C VAL A 10 28.37 -29.13 43.56
N PHE A 11 28.35 -28.98 44.88
CA PHE A 11 28.22 -27.67 45.51
C PHE A 11 29.52 -27.30 46.22
N TYR A 12 30.01 -26.08 46.00
CA TYR A 12 31.24 -25.61 46.60
C TYR A 12 31.19 -24.11 46.93
N PRO A 13 31.30 -23.74 48.22
CA PRO A 13 31.50 -22.35 48.61
C PRO A 13 32.97 -21.95 48.39
N LEU A 14 33.21 -21.01 47.47
CA LEU A 14 34.52 -20.54 47.08
C LEU A 14 34.77 -19.11 47.61
N VAL A 15 35.66 -18.99 48.59
CA VAL A 15 36.11 -17.70 49.13
C VAL A 15 37.32 -17.22 48.35
N ILE A 16 37.18 -16.14 47.60
CA ILE A 16 38.21 -15.58 46.73
C ILE A 16 38.19 -14.05 46.78
N LYS A 17 39.38 -13.45 46.78
CA LYS A 17 39.57 -11.99 46.84
C LYS A 17 39.76 -11.33 45.48
N GLU A 18 40.25 -12.10 44.51
CA GLU A 18 40.54 -11.65 43.15
C GLU A 18 39.98 -12.67 42.15
N TYR A 19 39.25 -12.16 41.16
CA TYR A 19 38.63 -12.96 40.10
C TYR A 19 38.58 -12.16 38.80
N ASP A 20 38.54 -12.88 37.68
CA ASP A 20 38.31 -12.30 36.36
C ASP A 20 36.83 -11.97 36.21
N GLU A 21 36.47 -10.69 36.20
CA GLU A 21 35.09 -10.24 36.03
C GLU A 21 34.54 -10.50 34.62
N GLU A 22 35.40 -10.44 33.59
CA GLU A 22 34.97 -10.60 32.21
C GLU A 22 34.63 -12.06 31.89
N ASN A 23 35.37 -13.00 32.49
CA ASN A 23 35.16 -14.44 32.32
C ASN A 23 34.87 -15.16 33.66
N LEU A 24 34.07 -14.54 34.51
CA LEU A 24 33.81 -15.04 35.87
C LEU A 24 33.29 -16.48 35.89
N TYR A 25 32.43 -16.84 34.94
CA TYR A 25 31.85 -18.17 34.86
C TYR A 25 32.94 -19.25 34.65
N ASP A 26 33.75 -19.10 33.59
CA ASP A 26 34.83 -20.03 33.25
C ASP A 26 35.90 -20.06 34.35
N PHE A 27 36.18 -18.90 34.95
CA PHE A 27 37.11 -18.79 36.08
C PHE A 27 36.63 -19.60 37.29
N LEU A 28 35.37 -19.43 37.71
CA LEU A 28 34.80 -20.16 38.84
C LEU A 28 34.76 -21.67 38.56
N GLU A 29 34.35 -22.06 37.36
CA GLU A 29 34.33 -23.46 36.93
C GLU A 29 35.74 -24.10 37.00
N ASP A 30 36.76 -23.51 36.35
CA ASP A 30 38.13 -24.07 36.37
C ASP A 30 38.69 -24.13 37.80
N LYS A 31 38.43 -23.12 38.63
CA LYS A 31 38.87 -23.12 40.03
C LYS A 31 38.25 -24.27 40.81
N ILE A 32 36.93 -24.47 40.70
CA ILE A 32 36.23 -25.52 41.45
C ILE A 32 36.64 -26.89 40.93
N CYS A 33 36.68 -27.08 39.60
CA CYS A 33 37.16 -28.32 38.99
C CYS A 33 38.60 -28.64 39.41
N LYS A 34 39.47 -27.64 39.54
CA LYS A 34 40.83 -27.81 40.05
C LYS A 34 40.86 -28.22 41.53
N ILE A 35 40.11 -27.53 42.38
CA ILE A 35 40.11 -27.76 43.83
C ILE A 35 39.55 -29.14 44.17
N LEU A 36 38.44 -29.52 43.54
CA LEU A 36 37.74 -30.76 43.79
C LEU A 36 38.24 -31.93 42.92
N ASN A 37 39.27 -31.69 42.10
CA ASN A 37 39.82 -32.66 41.16
C ASN A 37 38.75 -33.29 40.25
N LEU A 38 37.82 -32.46 39.76
CA LEU A 38 36.80 -32.87 38.80
C LEU A 38 37.43 -33.00 37.40
N ARG A 39 36.75 -33.78 36.56
CA ARG A 39 37.09 -33.89 35.13
C ARG A 39 36.95 -32.51 34.49
N ARG A 40 37.90 -32.14 33.62
CA ARG A 40 37.89 -30.83 32.93
C ARG A 40 37.53 -30.95 31.46
N ASP A 41 37.49 -32.17 30.98
CA ASP A 41 37.01 -32.58 29.66
C ASP A 41 35.49 -32.66 29.61
N CYS A 42 34.82 -32.75 30.77
CA CYS A 42 33.36 -32.71 30.87
C CYS A 42 32.83 -31.28 30.83
N GLU A 43 31.66 -31.08 30.23
CA GLU A 43 30.93 -29.82 30.33
C GLU A 43 30.11 -29.75 31.62
N TYR A 44 30.26 -28.65 32.37
CA TYR A 44 29.43 -28.34 33.52
C TYR A 44 28.47 -27.19 33.23
N PHE A 45 27.29 -27.28 33.81
CA PHE A 45 26.46 -26.10 34.04
C PHE A 45 26.80 -25.56 35.43
N LEU A 46 27.19 -24.30 35.51
CA LEU A 46 27.51 -23.60 36.74
C LEU A 46 26.43 -22.57 37.03
N ARG A 47 25.94 -22.56 38.26
CA ARG A 47 25.16 -21.47 38.84
C ARG A 47 25.88 -20.98 40.08
N TYR A 48 25.94 -19.68 40.29
CA TYR A 48 26.57 -19.12 41.47
C TYR A 48 25.75 -18.00 42.09
N PHE A 49 25.96 -17.81 43.39
CA PHE A 49 25.46 -16.68 44.15
C PHE A 49 26.62 -16.10 44.97
N TYR A 50 26.79 -14.78 44.94
CA TYR A 50 27.85 -14.10 45.69
C TYR A 50 27.27 -13.39 46.91
N ASP A 51 27.80 -13.71 48.10
CA ASP A 51 27.53 -12.99 49.35
C ASP A 51 28.78 -12.95 50.21
N LYS A 52 29.11 -11.76 50.74
CA LYS A 52 30.20 -11.52 51.70
C LYS A 52 31.51 -12.24 51.36
N ASP A 53 32.07 -11.96 50.18
CA ASP A 53 33.34 -12.53 49.69
C ASP A 53 33.34 -14.04 49.44
N CYS A 54 32.16 -14.66 49.35
CA CYS A 54 31.99 -16.07 49.05
C CYS A 54 31.10 -16.27 47.83
N PHE A 55 31.58 -17.03 46.86
CA PHE A 55 30.78 -17.56 45.76
C PHE A 55 30.22 -18.94 46.14
N TYR A 56 28.91 -19.03 46.31
CA TYR A 56 28.19 -20.27 46.50
C TYR A 56 27.89 -20.88 45.13
N CYS A 57 28.75 -21.81 44.70
CA CYS A 57 28.71 -22.37 43.36
C CYS A 57 28.07 -23.75 43.34
N LEU A 58 27.17 -23.96 42.40
CA LEU A 58 26.54 -25.22 42.07
C LEU A 58 26.95 -25.60 40.64
N LEU A 59 27.70 -26.68 40.51
CA LEU A 59 28.06 -27.28 39.23
C LEU A 59 27.20 -28.51 39.00
N ILE A 60 26.71 -28.67 37.77
CA ILE A 60 25.92 -29.82 37.34
C ILE A 60 26.60 -30.42 36.12
N ASN A 61 27.02 -31.68 36.21
CA ASN A 61 27.69 -32.37 35.12
C ASN A 61 26.69 -32.68 34.00
N LYS A 62 26.83 -32.02 32.83
CA LYS A 62 25.91 -32.22 31.70
C LYS A 62 25.97 -33.63 31.13
N GLU A 63 27.15 -34.26 31.14
CA GLU A 63 27.31 -35.62 30.61
C GLU A 63 26.54 -36.66 31.42
N VAL A 64 26.47 -36.46 32.74
CA VAL A 64 25.64 -37.32 33.61
C VAL A 64 24.17 -37.12 33.26
N LEU A 65 23.72 -35.88 33.08
CA LEU A 65 22.34 -35.58 32.70
C LEU A 65 21.95 -36.13 31.32
N LEU A 66 22.90 -36.19 30.37
CA LEU A 66 22.66 -36.74 29.02
C LEU A 66 22.27 -38.22 29.04
N GLN A 67 22.64 -38.96 30.09
CA GLN A 67 22.26 -40.37 30.23
C GLN A 67 20.78 -40.54 30.58
N ASP A 68 20.17 -39.51 31.17
CA ASP A 68 18.82 -39.55 31.73
C ASP A 68 17.75 -38.94 30.81
N ILE A 69 18.14 -38.36 29.66
CA ILE A 69 17.23 -37.70 28.69
C ILE A 69 17.21 -38.42 27.35
N LYS A 70 16.02 -38.56 26.75
CA LYS A 70 15.82 -39.17 25.43
C LYS A 70 15.48 -38.17 24.33
N ASP A 71 14.88 -37.03 24.67
CA ASP A 71 14.48 -35.99 23.70
C ASP A 71 14.82 -34.58 24.21
N SER A 72 15.16 -33.70 23.27
CA SER A 72 15.29 -32.23 23.40
C SER A 72 14.07 -31.50 23.95
N ARG A 73 12.95 -32.20 24.18
CA ARG A 73 11.73 -31.66 24.83
C ARG A 73 11.62 -32.03 26.29
N GLU A 74 12.41 -32.98 26.76
CA GLU A 74 12.43 -33.40 28.16
C GLU A 74 13.28 -32.43 28.98
N PHE A 75 12.85 -32.17 30.20
CA PHE A 75 13.57 -31.35 31.17
C PHE A 75 13.80 -32.16 32.44
N LEU A 76 15.04 -32.13 32.93
CA LEU A 76 15.41 -32.67 34.23
C LEU A 76 15.41 -31.55 35.27
N THR A 77 14.98 -31.86 36.49
CA THR A 77 15.10 -30.95 37.63
C THR A 77 15.55 -31.71 38.87
N HIS A 78 15.74 -31.03 40.00
CA HIS A 78 16.09 -31.65 41.27
C HIS A 78 15.15 -31.11 42.37
N PRO A 79 14.70 -31.94 43.34
CA PRO A 79 13.86 -31.45 44.45
C PRO A 79 14.45 -30.24 45.19
N ALA A 80 15.79 -30.18 45.31
CA ALA A 80 16.52 -29.05 45.88
C ALA A 80 16.37 -27.71 45.12
N PHE A 81 15.77 -27.67 43.93
CA PHE A 81 15.45 -26.41 43.25
C PHE A 81 14.00 -25.98 43.47
N LEU A 82 13.14 -26.94 43.83
CA LEU A 82 11.72 -26.72 44.08
C LEU A 82 11.44 -26.42 45.54
N ALA A 83 12.26 -26.96 46.44
CA ALA A 83 12.01 -26.90 47.88
C ALA A 83 11.97 -25.47 48.43
N TYR A 84 12.68 -24.51 47.80
CA TYR A 84 12.55 -23.10 48.15
C TYR A 84 11.12 -22.57 47.99
N GLY A 85 10.40 -22.96 46.93
CA GLY A 85 9.03 -22.50 46.69
C GLY A 85 8.03 -22.98 47.75
N LEU A 86 8.41 -23.94 48.59
CA LEU A 86 7.58 -24.46 49.67
C LEU A 86 7.59 -23.57 50.92
N VAL A 87 8.62 -22.73 51.07
CA VAL A 87 8.93 -22.05 52.32
C VAL A 87 9.50 -20.65 52.08
N ASN A 88 8.95 -19.65 52.77
CA ASN A 88 9.25 -18.24 52.50
C ASN A 88 10.03 -17.56 53.63
N GLN A 89 11.08 -18.21 54.14
CA GLN A 89 11.92 -17.66 55.21
C GLN A 89 13.25 -17.11 54.67
N GLU A 90 13.81 -16.09 55.34
CA GLU A 90 15.07 -15.46 54.91
C GLU A 90 16.25 -16.45 54.94
N ARG A 91 16.33 -17.27 55.99
CA ARG A 91 17.34 -18.33 56.16
C ARG A 91 16.66 -19.60 56.63
N GLN A 92 16.82 -20.66 55.84
CA GLN A 92 16.16 -21.95 56.08
C GLN A 92 17.00 -23.10 55.56
N PHE A 93 16.91 -24.24 56.24
CA PHE A 93 17.51 -25.50 55.83
C PHE A 93 16.42 -26.54 55.68
N ILE A 94 16.49 -27.32 54.60
CA ILE A 94 15.52 -28.36 54.28
C ILE A 94 16.27 -29.67 54.15
N LEU A 95 15.98 -30.62 55.03
CA LEU A 95 16.42 -32.01 54.91
C LEU A 95 15.38 -32.76 54.07
N MET A 96 15.81 -33.29 52.93
CA MET A 96 14.94 -33.91 51.95
C MET A 96 15.25 -35.39 51.81
N LEU A 97 14.20 -36.22 51.88
CA LEU A 97 14.21 -37.61 51.41
C LEU A 97 13.56 -37.65 50.04
N HIS A 98 14.31 -38.09 49.03
CA HIS A 98 13.79 -38.18 47.68
C HIS A 98 14.28 -39.41 46.94
N PHE A 99 13.51 -39.83 45.93
CA PHE A 99 13.78 -41.03 45.18
C PHE A 99 13.99 -40.69 43.71
N CYS A 100 15.20 -40.94 43.23
CA CYS A 100 15.53 -40.91 41.79
C CYS A 100 15.67 -42.37 41.30
N GLU A 101 16.88 -42.91 41.30
CA GLU A 101 17.13 -44.36 41.08
C GLU A 101 17.09 -45.16 42.40
N LYS A 102 17.48 -44.48 43.47
CA LYS A 102 17.55 -44.98 44.84
C LYS A 102 17.07 -43.89 45.78
N LEU A 103 16.82 -44.26 47.04
CA LEU A 103 16.59 -43.28 48.09
C LEU A 103 17.85 -42.43 48.28
N GLU A 104 17.68 -41.12 48.22
CA GLU A 104 18.71 -40.12 48.39
C GLU A 104 18.31 -39.13 49.48
N ILE A 105 19.31 -38.71 50.26
CA ILE A 105 19.14 -37.82 51.40
C ILE A 105 19.93 -36.56 51.10
N THR A 106 19.27 -35.41 51.11
CA THR A 106 19.89 -34.14 50.72
C THR A 106 19.53 -33.06 51.72
N LEU A 107 20.53 -32.41 52.30
CA LEU A 107 20.33 -31.21 53.09
C LEU A 107 20.66 -30.00 52.21
N VAL A 108 19.70 -29.10 52.04
CA VAL A 108 19.86 -27.86 51.30
C VAL A 108 19.61 -26.67 52.22
N GLY A 109 20.45 -25.63 52.12
CA GLY A 109 20.30 -24.38 52.84
C GLY A 109 20.06 -23.24 51.87
N TYR A 110 19.04 -22.44 52.14
CA TYR A 110 18.71 -21.24 51.38
C TYR A 110 18.94 -20.00 52.20
N PHE A 111 19.47 -18.98 51.53
CA PHE A 111 19.52 -17.60 52.02
C PHE A 111 18.96 -16.70 50.94
N ARG A 112 17.89 -15.96 51.25
CA ARG A 112 17.20 -15.06 50.30
C ARG A 112 16.86 -15.71 48.95
N GLY A 113 16.42 -16.97 48.99
CA GLY A 113 16.06 -17.73 47.79
C GLY A 113 17.20 -18.29 46.96
N GLN A 114 18.44 -18.16 47.41
CA GLN A 114 19.61 -18.75 46.76
C GLN A 114 20.17 -19.89 47.60
N ILE A 115 20.63 -20.96 46.94
CA ILE A 115 21.28 -22.09 47.60
C ILE A 115 22.65 -21.62 48.12
N THR A 116 22.84 -21.73 49.43
CA THR A 116 24.11 -21.39 50.11
C THR A 116 24.73 -22.60 50.80
N PHE A 117 24.02 -23.72 50.83
CA PHE A 117 24.51 -25.01 51.30
C PHE A 117 23.79 -26.11 50.53
N LEU A 118 24.51 -27.13 50.08
CA LEU A 118 23.91 -28.34 49.52
C LEU A 118 24.86 -29.50 49.80
N GLN A 119 24.36 -30.54 50.45
CA GLN A 119 25.12 -31.75 50.74
C GLN A 119 24.21 -32.97 50.67
N SER A 120 24.74 -34.04 50.06
CA SER A 120 24.09 -35.35 50.00
C SER A 120 24.66 -36.27 51.06
N PHE A 121 23.82 -37.15 51.59
CA PHE A 121 24.16 -38.09 52.66
C PHE A 121 23.77 -39.51 52.26
N ASN A 122 24.49 -40.49 52.79
CA ASN A 122 24.20 -41.91 52.58
C ASN A 122 23.16 -42.44 53.57
N ASP A 123 23.08 -41.84 54.75
CA ASP A 123 22.16 -42.20 55.82
C ASP A 123 21.58 -40.96 56.52
N LEU A 124 20.45 -41.19 57.21
CA LEU A 124 19.71 -40.12 57.87
C LEU A 124 20.45 -39.59 59.11
N GLN A 125 21.20 -40.44 59.82
CA GLN A 125 21.87 -40.08 61.06
C GLN A 125 22.96 -39.02 60.80
N ASP A 126 23.82 -39.25 59.81
CA ASP A 126 24.85 -38.30 59.38
C ASP A 126 24.24 -36.95 58.98
N SER A 127 23.08 -36.98 58.30
CA SER A 127 22.37 -35.77 57.89
C SER A 127 21.78 -35.00 59.07
N LEU A 128 21.31 -35.70 60.11
CA LEU A 128 20.79 -35.11 61.34
C LEU A 128 21.92 -34.50 62.18
N GLU A 129 23.07 -35.19 62.29
CA GLU A 129 24.26 -34.66 62.96
C GLU A 129 24.76 -33.39 62.28
N LYS A 130 24.81 -33.39 60.94
CA LYS A 130 25.19 -32.18 60.20
C LYS A 130 24.17 -31.05 60.39
N SER A 131 22.88 -31.38 60.42
CA SER A 131 21.82 -30.40 60.69
C SER A 131 21.96 -29.79 62.09
N GLN A 132 22.35 -30.58 63.09
CA GLN A 132 22.62 -30.09 64.44
C GLN A 132 23.82 -29.15 64.47
N GLU A 133 24.93 -29.48 63.79
CA GLU A 133 26.08 -28.58 63.67
C GLU A 133 25.67 -27.23 63.05
N ILE A 134 24.86 -27.26 61.99
CA ILE A 134 24.34 -26.06 61.33
C ILE A 134 23.44 -25.27 62.27
N PHE A 135 22.55 -25.92 63.01
CA PHE A 135 21.68 -25.27 64.00
C PHE A 135 22.48 -24.54 65.08
N HIS A 136 23.57 -25.12 65.57
CA HIS A 136 24.44 -24.45 66.54
C HIS A 136 25.09 -23.18 65.96
N ASN A 137 25.51 -23.21 64.69
CA ASN A 137 26.10 -22.06 64.02
C ASN A 137 25.06 -21.00 63.58
N TYR A 138 23.82 -21.43 63.37
CA TYR A 138 22.72 -20.60 62.86
C TYR A 138 21.43 -20.85 63.65
N PRO A 139 21.37 -20.47 64.94
CA PRO A 139 20.23 -20.80 65.81
C PRO A 139 18.92 -20.11 65.39
N SER A 140 19.00 -19.07 64.57
CA SER A 140 17.84 -18.36 64.03
C SER A 140 17.34 -18.93 62.69
N ALA A 141 17.97 -19.97 62.15
CA ALA A 141 17.53 -20.58 60.90
C ALA A 141 16.33 -21.51 61.13
N ASN A 142 15.41 -21.54 60.17
CA ASN A 142 14.28 -22.47 60.20
C ASN A 142 14.69 -23.82 59.59
N PHE A 143 14.22 -24.91 60.18
CA PHE A 143 14.56 -26.27 59.75
C PHE A 143 13.31 -27.01 59.32
N TYR A 144 13.35 -27.51 58.09
CA TYR A 144 12.25 -28.21 57.45
C TYR A 144 12.66 -29.62 57.10
N PHE A 145 11.73 -30.55 57.25
CA PHE A 145 11.92 -31.91 56.78
C PHE A 145 10.91 -32.18 55.67
N TRP A 146 11.38 -32.69 54.53
CA TRP A 146 10.53 -32.99 53.39
C TRP A 146 10.80 -34.39 52.87
N ASP A 147 9.85 -35.28 53.07
CA ASP A 147 9.78 -36.52 52.33
C ASP A 147 8.92 -36.33 51.10
N THR A 148 9.57 -36.34 49.95
CA THR A 148 8.94 -36.09 48.65
C THR A 148 7.89 -37.14 48.26
N GLN A 149 7.89 -38.31 48.91
CA GLN A 149 6.87 -39.35 48.74
C GLN A 149 5.73 -39.24 49.75
N GLY A 150 5.85 -38.37 50.77
CA GLY A 150 4.82 -38.13 51.77
C GLY A 150 4.60 -39.29 52.75
N GLN A 151 5.64 -40.07 53.06
CA GLN A 151 5.53 -41.28 53.89
C GLN A 151 6.06 -41.10 55.34
N THR A 152 6.65 -39.96 55.69
CA THR A 152 7.42 -39.88 56.94
C THR A 152 6.58 -39.66 58.19
N GLN A 153 6.92 -40.43 59.23
CA GLN A 153 6.48 -40.26 60.61
C GLN A 153 7.51 -39.44 61.40
N GLU A 154 7.04 -38.40 62.09
CA GLU A 154 7.79 -37.39 62.86
C GLU A 154 8.73 -38.00 63.92
N GLU A 155 8.46 -39.23 64.38
CA GLU A 155 9.20 -39.93 65.44
C GLU A 155 10.67 -40.25 65.10
N SER A 156 11.07 -40.15 63.82
CA SER A 156 12.43 -40.44 63.35
C SER A 156 13.37 -39.22 63.32
N LEU A 157 12.86 -38.02 63.62
CA LEU A 157 13.62 -36.78 63.61
C LEU A 157 14.05 -36.42 65.04
N GLY A 158 15.36 -36.31 65.27
CA GLY A 158 15.91 -36.08 66.61
C GLY A 158 15.36 -34.82 67.31
N ALA A 159 15.30 -34.84 68.65
CA ALA A 159 14.60 -33.83 69.47
C ALA A 159 15.30 -32.46 69.62
N LEU A 160 16.54 -32.30 69.12
CA LEU A 160 17.34 -31.08 69.32
C LEU A 160 16.95 -29.91 68.40
N ILE A 161 16.33 -30.21 67.26
CA ILE A 161 15.90 -29.22 66.27
C ILE A 161 14.39 -29.34 66.15
N LYS A 162 13.68 -28.21 66.21
CA LYS A 162 12.26 -28.18 65.87
C LYS A 162 12.11 -28.24 64.36
N TRP A 163 11.85 -29.43 63.83
CA TRP A 163 11.59 -29.64 62.41
C TRP A 163 10.14 -29.28 62.08
N GLU A 164 9.94 -28.50 61.03
CA GLU A 164 8.62 -28.32 60.40
C GLU A 164 8.50 -29.30 59.21
N ILE A 165 7.49 -30.18 59.24
CA ILE A 165 7.30 -31.18 58.20
C ILE A 165 6.58 -30.55 57.00
N LEU A 166 7.22 -30.63 55.84
CA LEU A 166 6.63 -30.31 54.56
C LEU A 166 5.92 -31.57 54.03
N SER A 167 4.61 -31.46 53.84
CA SER A 167 3.75 -32.53 53.33
C SER A 167 3.34 -32.48 51.84
N PRO A 168 3.73 -31.50 51.00
CA PRO A 168 3.31 -31.52 49.60
C PRO A 168 4.02 -32.64 48.84
N LYS A 169 3.27 -33.33 47.98
CA LYS A 169 3.87 -34.31 47.07
C LYS A 169 4.60 -33.59 45.94
N LEU A 170 5.67 -34.23 45.46
CA LEU A 170 6.49 -33.70 44.38
C LEU A 170 5.68 -33.40 43.10
N GLU A 171 4.64 -34.19 42.84
CA GLU A 171 3.75 -34.10 41.66
C GLU A 171 2.82 -32.88 41.70
N GLU A 172 2.63 -32.28 42.87
CA GLU A 172 1.69 -31.17 43.10
C GLU A 172 2.37 -29.81 42.89
N LEU A 173 3.70 -29.79 42.66
CA LEU A 173 4.48 -28.57 42.53
C LEU A 173 4.54 -28.08 41.09
N THR A 174 4.33 -26.77 40.90
CA THR A 174 4.50 -26.11 39.60
C THR A 174 5.97 -25.85 39.33
N LEU A 175 6.46 -26.28 38.17
CA LEU A 175 7.82 -25.98 37.72
C LEU A 175 7.93 -24.53 37.28
N GLU A 176 8.87 -23.80 37.86
CA GLU A 176 9.41 -22.60 37.22
C GLU A 176 10.45 -23.02 36.17
N GLU A 177 10.32 -22.51 34.95
CA GLU A 177 11.23 -22.83 33.83
C GLU A 177 12.71 -22.47 34.11
N SER A 178 12.98 -21.63 35.12
CA SER A 178 14.30 -21.12 35.49
C SER A 178 15.24 -22.15 36.15
N TRP A 179 14.72 -23.33 36.52
CA TRP A 179 15.48 -24.40 37.20
C TRP A 179 15.35 -25.76 36.48
N ASN A 180 15.00 -25.73 35.21
CA ASN A 180 14.85 -26.91 34.36
C ASN A 180 16.05 -27.07 33.45
N PHE A 181 16.68 -28.24 33.50
CA PHE A 181 17.88 -28.56 32.77
C PHE A 181 17.54 -29.36 31.53
N ASN A 182 18.01 -28.89 30.39
CA ASN A 182 18.06 -29.66 29.17
C ASN A 182 19.48 -29.56 28.58
N PRO A 183 20.32 -30.60 28.73
CA PRO A 183 21.66 -30.64 28.18
C PRO A 183 21.65 -30.80 26.66
N LEU A 184 20.52 -31.20 26.04
CA LEU A 184 20.35 -31.14 24.60
C LEU A 184 20.00 -29.70 24.22
N GLU A 185 20.94 -28.99 23.61
CA GLU A 185 20.67 -27.65 23.07
C GLU A 185 19.45 -27.70 22.15
N LYS A 186 18.40 -26.92 22.47
CA LYS A 186 17.26 -26.77 21.57
C LYS A 186 17.81 -26.30 20.22
N PRO A 187 17.54 -27.01 19.10
CA PRO A 187 18.02 -26.57 17.81
C PRO A 187 17.53 -25.15 17.58
N ILE A 188 18.48 -24.22 17.38
CA ILE A 188 18.17 -22.82 17.14
C ILE A 188 17.17 -22.78 15.97
N PRO A 189 15.98 -22.18 16.12
CA PRO A 189 14.99 -22.22 15.06
C PRO A 189 15.58 -21.61 13.79
N PHE A 190 15.30 -22.22 12.64
CA PHE A 190 15.96 -21.93 11.37
C PHE A 190 16.00 -20.42 11.03
N TRP A 191 14.93 -19.69 11.33
CA TRP A 191 14.83 -18.24 11.11
C TRP A 191 15.79 -17.38 11.98
N LYS A 192 16.34 -17.93 13.08
CA LYS A 192 17.38 -17.28 13.91
C LYS A 192 18.80 -17.68 13.49
N GLN A 193 18.96 -18.69 12.64
CA GLN A 193 20.27 -19.11 12.15
C GLN A 193 20.73 -18.19 11.02
N LYS A 194 22.04 -17.88 10.95
CA LYS A 194 22.62 -17.02 9.89
C LYS A 194 22.22 -17.49 8.48
N ILE A 195 22.24 -18.80 8.23
CA ILE A 195 21.86 -19.40 6.95
C ILE A 195 20.37 -19.17 6.66
N GLY A 196 19.50 -19.34 7.66
CA GLY A 196 18.07 -19.12 7.48
C GLY A 196 17.71 -17.65 7.24
N ILE A 197 18.42 -16.71 7.88
CA ILE A 197 18.27 -15.27 7.61
C ILE A 197 18.68 -14.95 6.16
N ILE A 198 19.78 -15.54 5.67
CA ILE A 198 20.24 -15.37 4.28
C ILE A 198 19.22 -15.96 3.30
N LEU A 199 18.62 -17.10 3.61
CA LEU A 199 17.62 -17.74 2.75
C LEU A 199 16.30 -16.97 2.73
N LEU A 200 15.82 -16.49 3.88
CA LEU A 200 14.64 -15.65 4.00
C LEU A 200 14.80 -14.31 3.25
N SER A 201 15.96 -13.66 3.40
CA SER A 201 16.27 -12.44 2.66
C SER A 201 16.43 -12.69 1.15
N GLY A 202 16.98 -13.84 0.75
CA GLY A 202 17.03 -14.28 -0.64
C GLY A 202 15.63 -14.46 -1.24
N VAL A 203 14.72 -15.15 -0.55
CA VAL A 203 13.33 -15.33 -1.01
C VAL A 203 12.60 -14.00 -1.09
N ALA A 204 12.74 -13.13 -0.08
CA ALA A 204 12.17 -11.78 -0.12
C ALA A 204 12.73 -10.96 -1.29
N GLY A 205 14.03 -11.06 -1.56
CA GLY A 205 14.69 -10.42 -2.70
C GLY A 205 14.18 -10.92 -4.05
N VAL A 206 13.95 -12.22 -4.21
CA VAL A 206 13.37 -12.80 -5.42
C VAL A 206 11.91 -12.37 -5.61
N ILE A 207 11.12 -12.36 -4.54
CA ILE A 207 9.73 -11.90 -4.58
C ILE A 207 9.66 -10.42 -4.98
N CYS A 208 10.47 -9.55 -4.36
CA CYS A 208 10.55 -8.15 -4.74
C CYS A 208 11.09 -7.96 -6.17
N GLY A 209 12.11 -8.74 -6.55
CA GLY A 209 12.73 -8.70 -7.87
C GLY A 209 11.84 -9.20 -9.01
N LEU A 210 10.85 -10.06 -8.73
CA LEU A 210 9.89 -10.52 -9.72
C LEU A 210 8.59 -9.70 -9.72
N LEU A 211 8.07 -9.32 -8.55
CA LEU A 211 6.81 -8.58 -8.46
C LEU A 211 6.95 -7.13 -8.94
N TYR A 212 8.10 -6.48 -8.69
CA TYR A 212 8.29 -5.08 -9.09
C TYR A 212 8.32 -4.89 -10.63
N PRO A 213 9.08 -5.68 -11.41
CA PRO A 213 9.02 -5.61 -12.88
C PRO A 213 7.65 -5.98 -13.44
N LEU A 214 6.94 -6.91 -12.80
CA LEU A 214 5.62 -7.36 -13.23
C LEU A 214 4.58 -6.23 -13.02
N PHE A 215 4.66 -5.54 -11.89
CA PHE A 215 3.88 -4.33 -11.63
C PHE A 215 4.19 -3.20 -12.63
N LEU A 216 5.47 -2.92 -12.90
CA LEU A 216 5.86 -1.93 -13.92
C LEU A 216 5.35 -2.30 -15.31
N SER A 217 5.42 -3.57 -15.69
CA SER A 217 4.91 -4.05 -16.99
C SER A 217 3.41 -3.84 -17.12
N ILE A 218 2.64 -4.05 -16.05
CA ILE A 218 1.20 -3.78 -16.01
C ILE A 218 0.93 -2.27 -16.19
N LEU A 219 1.68 -1.41 -15.49
CA LEU A 219 1.54 0.05 -15.64
C LEU A 219 1.83 0.51 -17.08
N VAL A 220 2.92 0.03 -17.68
CA VAL A 220 3.28 0.35 -19.06
C VAL A 220 2.19 -0.12 -20.04
N PHE A 221 1.61 -1.30 -19.80
CA PHE A 221 0.50 -1.80 -20.62
C PHE A 221 -0.75 -0.90 -20.54
N PHE A 222 -1.11 -0.43 -19.34
CA PHE A 222 -2.22 0.51 -19.18
C PHE A 222 -1.95 1.86 -19.86
N GLU A 223 -0.72 2.37 -19.73
CA GLU A 223 -0.31 3.63 -20.36
C GLU A 223 -0.30 3.55 -21.89
N SER A 224 0.17 2.42 -22.45
CA SER A 224 0.13 2.15 -23.88
C SER A 224 -1.30 2.18 -24.43
N LYS A 225 -2.26 1.57 -23.71
CA LYS A 225 -3.67 1.57 -24.11
C LYS A 225 -4.27 2.98 -24.10
N ASN A 226 -3.89 3.80 -23.11
CA ASN A 226 -4.31 5.20 -23.06
C ASN A 226 -3.71 6.02 -24.21
N HIS A 227 -2.44 5.77 -24.55
CA HIS A 227 -1.78 6.44 -25.66
C HIS A 227 -2.40 6.08 -27.02
N GLU A 228 -2.75 4.81 -27.25
CA GLU A 228 -3.47 4.38 -28.45
C GLU A 228 -4.85 5.03 -28.56
N ASN A 229 -5.61 5.11 -27.45
CA ASN A 229 -6.90 5.79 -27.42
C ASN A 229 -6.78 7.29 -27.72
N LEU A 230 -5.80 7.97 -27.12
CA LEU A 230 -5.54 9.39 -27.40
C LEU A 230 -5.12 9.62 -28.85
N LYS A 231 -4.27 8.74 -29.40
CA LYS A 231 -3.86 8.81 -30.81
C LYS A 231 -5.04 8.61 -31.76
N ALA A 232 -5.96 7.69 -31.44
CA ALA A 232 -7.19 7.49 -32.20
C ALA A 232 -8.12 8.70 -32.12
N GLN A 233 -8.26 9.34 -30.95
CA GLN A 233 -9.04 10.57 -30.79
C GLN A 233 -8.45 11.73 -31.58
N ILE A 234 -7.13 11.94 -31.52
CA ILE A 234 -6.43 12.96 -32.31
C ILE A 234 -6.61 12.69 -33.82
N GLY A 235 -6.48 11.42 -34.24
CA GLY A 235 -6.70 11.02 -35.62
C GLY A 235 -8.11 11.33 -36.12
N ASN A 236 -9.13 11.07 -35.30
CA ASN A 236 -10.52 11.40 -35.63
C ASN A 236 -10.75 12.92 -35.69
N GLN A 237 -10.24 13.68 -34.72
CA GLN A 237 -10.35 15.15 -34.73
C GLN A 237 -9.69 15.77 -35.96
N ASN A 238 -8.51 15.28 -36.36
CA ASN A 238 -7.82 15.76 -37.57
C ASN A 238 -8.62 15.48 -38.85
N LYS A 239 -9.27 14.31 -38.96
CA LYS A 239 -10.15 14.01 -40.09
C LYS A 239 -11.36 14.95 -40.14
N THR A 240 -11.96 15.26 -38.99
CA THR A 240 -13.07 16.21 -38.91
C THR A 240 -12.63 17.62 -39.32
N LEU A 241 -11.45 18.08 -38.87
CA LEU A 241 -10.88 19.37 -39.26
C LEU A 241 -10.60 19.44 -40.78
N GLN A 242 -10.03 18.39 -41.38
CA GLN A 242 -9.80 18.35 -42.84
C GLN A 242 -11.10 18.45 -43.64
N ALA A 243 -12.17 17.77 -43.23
CA ALA A 243 -13.47 17.88 -43.87
C ALA A 243 -14.05 19.30 -43.76
N GLN A 244 -13.89 19.97 -42.61
CA GLN A 244 -14.30 21.37 -42.43
C GLN A 244 -13.50 22.33 -43.33
N MET A 245 -12.19 22.14 -43.47
CA MET A 245 -11.36 22.96 -44.36
C MET A 245 -11.76 22.79 -45.84
N GLN A 246 -12.10 21.57 -46.27
CA GLN A 246 -12.59 21.31 -47.63
C GLN A 246 -13.92 22.04 -47.90
N ASN A 247 -14.86 21.99 -46.95
CA ASN A 247 -16.12 22.71 -47.06
C ASN A 247 -15.92 24.23 -47.12
N TYR A 248 -15.01 24.79 -46.32
CA TYR A 248 -14.67 26.20 -46.36
C TYR A 248 -14.08 26.62 -47.73
N THR A 249 -13.24 25.77 -48.31
CA THR A 249 -12.64 26.01 -49.63
C THR A 249 -13.69 25.99 -50.75
N MET A 250 -14.69 25.11 -50.67
CA MET A 250 -15.82 25.12 -51.62
C MET A 250 -16.67 26.39 -51.50
N LEU A 251 -17.03 26.78 -50.28
CA LEU A 251 -17.80 28.01 -50.04
C LEU A 251 -17.06 29.26 -50.52
N GLN A 252 -15.73 29.31 -50.36
CA GLN A 252 -14.92 30.42 -50.86
C GLN A 252 -14.93 30.50 -52.39
N LYS A 253 -14.88 29.36 -53.10
CA LYS A 253 -15.00 29.33 -54.57
C LYS A 253 -16.36 29.80 -55.05
N GLU A 254 -17.43 29.38 -54.37
CA GLU A 254 -18.79 29.85 -54.69
C GLU A 254 -18.92 31.35 -54.47
N SER A 255 -18.36 31.89 -53.37
CA SER A 255 -18.36 33.33 -53.10
C SER A 255 -17.62 34.13 -54.18
N VAL A 256 -16.45 33.67 -54.64
CA VAL A 256 -15.71 34.33 -55.72
C VAL A 256 -16.49 34.30 -57.04
N ALA A 257 -17.06 33.15 -57.40
CA ALA A 257 -17.89 33.03 -58.60
C ALA A 257 -19.14 33.93 -58.55
N LEU A 258 -19.72 34.11 -57.37
CA LEU A 258 -20.85 35.01 -57.15
C LEU A 258 -20.42 36.49 -57.30
N GLN A 259 -19.24 36.84 -56.79
CA GLN A 259 -18.64 38.17 -56.91
C GLN A 259 -18.38 38.53 -58.39
N GLU A 260 -17.83 37.60 -59.18
CA GLU A 260 -17.58 37.81 -60.61
C GLU A 260 -18.89 38.03 -61.37
N LYS A 261 -19.92 37.23 -61.10
CA LYS A 261 -21.26 37.43 -61.69
C LYS A 261 -21.84 38.80 -61.36
N TYR A 262 -21.64 39.27 -60.13
CA TYR A 262 -22.09 40.59 -59.70
C TYR A 262 -21.38 41.72 -60.46
N GLU A 263 -20.05 41.65 -60.63
CA GLU A 263 -19.30 42.68 -61.37
C GLU A 263 -19.65 42.69 -62.87
N ILE A 264 -19.85 41.52 -63.50
CA ILE A 264 -20.32 41.42 -64.88
C ILE A 264 -21.68 42.12 -65.04
N LEU A 265 -22.61 41.86 -64.13
CA LEU A 265 -23.94 42.47 -64.17
C LEU A 265 -23.85 43.99 -64.01
N LYS A 266 -23.04 44.47 -63.06
CA LYS A 266 -22.83 45.89 -62.80
C LYS A 266 -22.21 46.61 -64.00
N GLN A 267 -21.27 45.98 -64.70
CA GLN A 267 -20.69 46.53 -65.91
C GLN A 267 -21.72 46.60 -67.05
N SER A 268 -22.50 45.54 -67.25
CA SER A 268 -23.60 45.52 -68.24
C SER A 268 -24.62 46.64 -67.97
N PHE A 269 -24.97 46.89 -66.71
CA PHE A 269 -25.83 48.03 -66.34
C PHE A 269 -25.22 49.38 -66.73
N ARG A 270 -23.92 49.60 -66.46
CA ARG A 270 -23.24 50.85 -66.85
C ARG A 270 -23.16 51.02 -68.36
N ASP A 271 -22.84 49.95 -69.09
CA ASP A 271 -22.75 49.97 -70.55
C ASP A 271 -24.12 50.31 -71.16
N ASN A 272 -25.19 49.74 -70.61
CA ASN A 272 -26.57 50.05 -71.01
C ASN A 272 -26.95 51.51 -70.68
N GLU A 273 -26.58 52.02 -69.51
CA GLU A 273 -26.83 53.42 -69.14
C GLU A 273 -26.12 54.39 -70.10
N GLN A 274 -24.85 54.13 -70.41
CA GLN A 274 -24.08 54.94 -71.37
C GLN A 274 -24.65 54.86 -72.79
N PHE A 275 -25.09 53.68 -73.21
CA PHE A 275 -25.77 53.50 -74.49
C PHE A 275 -27.06 54.34 -74.55
N LEU A 276 -27.88 54.28 -73.50
CA LEU A 276 -29.12 55.05 -73.41
C LEU A 276 -28.87 56.56 -73.42
N GLN A 277 -27.89 57.06 -72.67
CA GLN A 277 -27.52 58.49 -72.70
C GLN A 277 -27.12 58.95 -74.11
N LYS A 278 -26.28 58.17 -74.82
CA LYS A 278 -25.90 58.49 -76.21
C LYS A 278 -27.09 58.42 -77.16
N PHE A 279 -27.96 57.42 -77.01
CA PHE A 279 -29.13 57.24 -77.85
C PHE A 279 -30.11 58.42 -77.73
N LEU A 280 -30.38 58.86 -76.50
CA LEU A 280 -31.25 60.00 -76.20
C LEU A 280 -30.71 61.33 -76.76
N HIS A 281 -29.40 61.58 -76.73
CA HIS A 281 -28.84 62.80 -77.30
C HIS A 281 -28.88 62.86 -78.83
N THR A 282 -28.94 61.71 -79.51
CA THR A 282 -28.85 61.64 -80.98
C THR A 282 -30.23 61.70 -81.66
N HIS A 283 -31.32 61.52 -80.90
CA HIS A 283 -32.67 61.46 -81.43
C HIS A 283 -33.61 62.40 -80.66
N PRO A 284 -33.51 63.73 -80.86
CA PRO A 284 -34.25 64.73 -80.07
C PRO A 284 -35.78 64.54 -80.08
N ARG A 285 -36.34 63.91 -81.13
CA ARG A 285 -37.76 63.54 -81.17
C ARG A 285 -38.12 62.45 -80.15
N ILE A 286 -37.26 61.44 -80.01
CA ILE A 286 -37.44 60.34 -79.05
C ILE A 286 -37.31 60.90 -77.62
N THR A 287 -36.38 61.83 -77.40
CA THR A 287 -36.21 62.55 -76.13
C THR A 287 -37.45 63.37 -75.78
N GLN A 288 -37.97 64.18 -76.70
CA GLN A 288 -39.17 64.99 -76.47
C GLN A 288 -40.42 64.15 -76.20
N PHE A 289 -40.53 63.00 -76.85
CA PHE A 289 -41.61 62.05 -76.57
C PHE A 289 -41.46 61.46 -75.17
N PHE A 290 -40.28 60.93 -74.82
CA PHE A 290 -40.05 60.35 -73.50
C PHE A 290 -40.14 61.37 -72.37
N ASP A 291 -39.63 62.59 -72.53
CA ASP A 291 -39.75 63.66 -71.53
C ASP A 291 -41.22 63.97 -71.20
N LYS A 292 -42.12 63.89 -72.18
CA LYS A 292 -43.56 64.08 -71.97
C LYS A 292 -44.23 62.90 -71.28
N ILE A 293 -43.85 61.67 -71.62
CA ILE A 293 -44.55 60.47 -71.12
C ILE A 293 -43.93 59.87 -69.85
N ASN A 294 -42.65 60.15 -69.56
CA ASN A 294 -41.92 59.54 -68.44
C ASN A 294 -42.55 59.85 -67.07
N PRO A 295 -43.02 61.08 -66.77
CA PRO A 295 -43.72 61.36 -65.51
C PRO A 295 -45.01 60.53 -65.35
N LEU A 296 -45.71 60.27 -66.46
CA LEU A 296 -46.93 59.46 -66.47
C LEU A 296 -46.62 57.97 -66.30
N LEU A 297 -45.55 57.49 -66.94
CA LEU A 297 -45.05 56.12 -66.78
C LEU A 297 -44.62 55.84 -65.33
N GLU A 298 -43.91 56.77 -64.69
CA GLU A 298 -43.50 56.65 -63.28
C GLU A 298 -44.70 56.66 -62.33
N LEU A 299 -45.63 57.60 -62.51
CA LEU A 299 -46.84 57.71 -61.68
C LEU A 299 -47.66 56.41 -61.72
N GLN A 300 -47.79 55.82 -62.89
CA GLN A 300 -48.61 54.63 -63.12
C GLN A 300 -47.82 53.32 -62.99
N ARG A 301 -46.52 53.39 -62.63
CA ARG A 301 -45.60 52.25 -62.49
C ARG A 301 -45.53 51.36 -63.74
N ILE A 302 -45.58 51.98 -64.91
CA ILE A 302 -45.47 51.31 -66.20
C ILE A 302 -44.01 51.28 -66.62
N LYS A 303 -43.54 50.13 -67.08
CA LYS A 303 -42.19 49.95 -67.64
C LYS A 303 -42.29 49.72 -69.14
N ILE A 304 -41.22 50.07 -69.85
CA ILE A 304 -41.06 49.76 -71.26
C ILE A 304 -40.10 48.57 -71.36
N ALA A 305 -40.62 47.43 -71.82
CA ALA A 305 -39.82 46.23 -72.05
C ALA A 305 -39.16 46.23 -73.43
N TYR A 306 -39.74 46.95 -74.39
CA TYR A 306 -39.20 47.09 -75.74
C TYR A 306 -39.60 48.43 -76.33
N PHE A 307 -38.68 49.06 -77.05
CA PHE A 307 -38.91 50.28 -77.79
C PHE A 307 -38.20 50.21 -79.13
N TYR A 308 -38.94 50.49 -80.19
CA TYR A 308 -38.42 50.63 -81.54
C TYR A 308 -39.01 51.87 -82.19
N SER A 309 -38.18 52.59 -82.96
CA SER A 309 -38.56 53.82 -83.62
C SER A 309 -38.23 53.75 -85.10
N LYS A 310 -39.20 54.07 -85.94
CA LYS A 310 -39.03 54.17 -87.39
C LYS A 310 -39.82 55.35 -87.93
N GLN A 311 -39.11 56.39 -88.35
CA GLN A 311 -39.68 57.67 -88.84
C GLN A 311 -40.60 58.30 -87.78
N ASP A 312 -41.90 58.42 -88.06
CA ASP A 312 -42.89 59.04 -87.17
C ASP A 312 -43.70 57.99 -86.39
N VAL A 313 -43.27 56.71 -86.41
CA VAL A 313 -43.96 55.61 -85.74
C VAL A 313 -43.05 54.99 -84.67
N PHE A 314 -43.57 54.87 -83.46
CA PHE A 314 -42.95 54.16 -82.35
C PHE A 314 -43.72 52.88 -82.04
N GLU A 315 -42.97 51.80 -81.88
CA GLU A 315 -43.45 50.49 -81.45
C GLU A 315 -42.93 50.23 -80.04
N ILE A 316 -43.83 50.10 -79.08
CA ILE A 316 -43.51 50.08 -77.65
C ILE A 316 -44.21 48.91 -76.99
N LEU A 317 -43.46 48.10 -76.25
CA LEU A 317 -44.00 47.04 -75.39
C LEU A 317 -44.03 47.55 -73.95
N PHE A 318 -45.22 47.86 -73.46
CA PHE A 318 -45.43 48.30 -72.09
C PHE A 318 -45.72 47.13 -71.15
N VAL A 319 -45.30 47.29 -69.89
CA VAL A 319 -45.48 46.33 -68.80
C VAL A 319 -46.01 47.07 -67.59
N GLY A 320 -47.20 46.69 -67.12
CA GLY A 320 -47.81 47.27 -65.94
C GLY A 320 -49.31 47.06 -65.92
N ALA A 321 -49.91 47.11 -64.73
CA ALA A 321 -51.35 46.90 -64.56
C ALA A 321 -52.21 48.05 -65.16
N ASN A 322 -51.63 49.25 -65.28
CA ASN A 322 -52.37 50.47 -65.62
C ASN A 322 -52.11 50.96 -67.06
N VAL A 323 -51.56 50.10 -67.93
CA VAL A 323 -51.16 50.52 -69.29
C VAL A 323 -52.34 51.02 -70.12
N MET A 324 -53.52 50.43 -69.98
CA MET A 324 -54.71 50.88 -70.72
C MET A 324 -55.13 52.31 -70.34
N GLU A 325 -55.12 52.64 -69.03
CA GLU A 325 -55.42 54.00 -68.55
C GLU A 325 -54.37 55.02 -69.02
N PHE A 326 -53.10 54.63 -69.07
CA PHE A 326 -52.02 55.44 -69.63
C PHE A 326 -52.23 55.76 -71.11
N LEU A 327 -52.60 54.76 -71.92
CA LEU A 327 -52.83 54.94 -73.35
C LEU A 327 -54.03 55.86 -73.63
N GLU A 328 -55.12 55.70 -72.86
CA GLU A 328 -56.28 56.61 -72.96
C GLU A 328 -55.91 58.07 -72.64
N GLN A 329 -55.05 58.30 -71.65
CA GLN A 329 -54.59 59.65 -71.30
C GLN A 329 -53.69 60.25 -72.38
N LEU A 330 -52.84 59.44 -73.02
CA LEU A 330 -51.99 59.90 -74.12
C LEU A 330 -52.80 60.32 -75.34
N GLU A 331 -53.86 59.58 -75.67
CA GLU A 331 -54.75 59.90 -76.79
C GLU A 331 -55.62 61.13 -76.50
N LYS A 332 -56.16 61.26 -75.28
CA LYS A 332 -56.95 62.43 -74.84
C LYS A 332 -56.15 63.74 -74.85
N ASN A 333 -54.85 63.67 -74.57
CA ASN A 333 -53.96 64.83 -74.57
C ASN A 333 -53.41 65.19 -75.96
N HIS A 334 -53.94 64.60 -77.05
CA HIS A 334 -53.51 64.79 -78.45
C HIS A 334 -52.00 64.66 -78.68
N SER A 335 -51.31 63.93 -77.79
CA SER A 335 -49.86 63.86 -77.82
C SER A 335 -49.34 62.79 -78.78
N VAL A 336 -50.23 61.89 -79.20
CA VAL A 336 -49.92 60.67 -79.94
C VAL A 336 -51.20 60.17 -80.64
N SER A 337 -51.08 59.53 -81.80
CA SER A 337 -52.17 58.76 -82.44
C SER A 337 -51.90 57.26 -82.34
N LEU A 338 -52.80 56.50 -81.71
CA LEU A 338 -52.68 55.06 -81.55
C LEU A 338 -53.01 54.33 -82.87
N GLU A 339 -52.04 53.66 -83.48
CA GLU A 339 -52.24 52.91 -84.75
C GLU A 339 -52.66 51.46 -84.50
N SER A 340 -52.07 50.80 -83.49
CA SER A 340 -52.45 49.43 -83.11
C SER A 340 -52.14 49.14 -81.65
N LEU A 341 -52.94 48.25 -81.05
CA LEU A 341 -52.79 47.75 -79.69
C LEU A 341 -53.00 46.23 -79.71
N GLU A 342 -52.04 45.49 -79.17
CA GLU A 342 -52.12 44.04 -78.99
C GLU A 342 -51.68 43.67 -77.57
N GLU A 343 -52.50 42.90 -76.86
CA GLU A 343 -52.14 42.36 -75.55
C GLU A 343 -51.53 40.97 -75.70
N ILE A 344 -50.31 40.80 -75.20
CA ILE A 344 -49.55 39.56 -75.27
C ILE A 344 -49.15 39.16 -73.84
N GLY A 345 -49.99 38.35 -73.19
CA GLY A 345 -49.66 37.71 -71.90
C GLY A 345 -49.31 38.69 -70.77
N GLY A 346 -50.07 39.80 -70.64
CA GLY A 346 -49.82 40.84 -69.64
C GLY A 346 -48.80 41.92 -70.06
N PHE A 347 -48.30 41.84 -71.29
CA PHE A 347 -47.59 42.92 -71.96
C PHE A 347 -48.51 43.57 -72.99
N TYR A 348 -48.38 44.88 -73.20
CA TYR A 348 -49.17 45.61 -74.19
C TYR A 348 -48.23 46.12 -75.27
N PHE A 349 -48.31 45.53 -76.46
CA PHE A 349 -47.59 46.00 -77.63
C PHE A 349 -48.42 47.08 -78.31
N VAL A 350 -47.84 48.27 -78.40
CA VAL A 350 -48.51 49.47 -78.88
C VAL A 350 -47.71 50.07 -80.00
N ARG A 351 -48.38 50.34 -81.11
CA ARG A 351 -47.84 51.12 -82.21
C ARG A 351 -48.49 52.47 -82.20
N VAL A 352 -47.66 53.51 -82.14
CA VAL A 352 -48.11 54.88 -82.04
C VAL A 352 -47.43 55.77 -83.06
N LYS A 353 -48.18 56.72 -83.61
CA LYS A 353 -47.66 57.77 -84.47
C LYS A 353 -47.48 59.06 -83.67
N VAL A 354 -46.29 59.64 -83.70
CA VAL A 354 -45.85 60.77 -82.84
C VAL A 354 -45.48 61.98 -83.67
#